data_AF-A0A7K4IE91-F1
#
_entry.id   AF-A0A7K4IE91-F1
#
_cell.length_a   1.000
_cell.length_b   1.000
_cell.length_c   1.000
_cell.angle_alpha   90.00
_cell.angle_beta   90.00
_cell.angle_gamma   90.00
#
_symmetry.space_group_name_H-M   'P 1'
#
loop_
_entity.id
_entity.type
_entity.pdbx_description
1 polymer ?
#
loop_
_entity_poly.entity_id
_entity_poly.type
_entity_poly.pdbx_seq_one_letter_code
_entity_poly.pdbx_strand_id
1 'polypeptide(L)'
;MDRSEVVTLCPVCGGKVQLTHDDKVNRCEYCGSPMLGPSQNRDCVNHPGRLAKGVCRVCGDLVCEECMEQRVGDYGGKLLTVVNCRKADCVSASSWAQPLNREYMRLTNMDWADRVDSVIFRLAGIGGLLFMVFELFFILAMVYVQFFTSWGMANIPRLFIPGDVIVTLGILGNLLSAVILQTALQTYVHDRQFGSGGILLASLVLEVAFLLFRGLAYGLLQYPDPRLPWFLLLSFLLATVLAFVGALGALAVGYKKRRQVRTARLRLGLAV
;
A
#
# COMPACT_ATOMS: atom_id res chain seq x y z
N MET A 1 -24.22 -24.09 46.21
CA MET A 1 -24.46 -22.64 46.21
C MET A 1 -24.23 -22.15 44.80
N ASP A 2 -25.32 -21.83 44.11
CA ASP A 2 -25.33 -21.36 42.73
C ASP A 2 -24.53 -20.06 42.63
N ARG A 3 -23.42 -20.08 41.87
CA ARG A 3 -22.66 -18.86 41.55
C ARG A 3 -23.48 -18.11 40.51
N SER A 4 -24.21 -17.10 40.93
CA SER A 4 -24.86 -16.15 40.04
C SER A 4 -23.83 -15.58 39.06
N GLU A 5 -24.04 -15.81 37.77
CA GLU A 5 -23.23 -15.21 36.69
C GLU A 5 -23.25 -13.69 36.82
N VAL A 6 -22.13 -13.09 37.21
CA VAL A 6 -22.00 -11.64 37.29
C VAL A 6 -21.75 -11.12 35.87
N VAL A 7 -22.79 -10.54 35.27
CA VAL A 7 -22.71 -9.91 33.95
C VAL A 7 -22.36 -8.44 34.12
N THR A 8 -21.24 -8.01 33.53
CA THR A 8 -20.78 -6.61 33.52
C THR A 8 -20.72 -6.07 32.09
N LEU A 9 -20.81 -4.75 31.92
CA LEU A 9 -20.65 -4.10 30.62
C LEU A 9 -19.17 -3.83 30.32
N CYS A 10 -18.75 -4.14 29.09
CA CYS A 10 -17.42 -3.83 28.60
C CYS A 10 -17.25 -2.31 28.49
N PRO A 11 -16.24 -1.69 29.13
CA PRO A 11 -16.02 -0.25 29.09
C PRO A 11 -15.58 0.25 27.71
N VAL A 12 -15.14 -0.65 26.82
CA VAL A 12 -14.65 -0.30 25.48
C VAL A 12 -15.79 -0.21 24.47
N CYS A 13 -16.70 -1.17 24.45
CA CYS A 13 -17.75 -1.26 23.42
C CYS A 13 -19.19 -1.35 23.98
N GLY A 14 -19.37 -1.32 25.31
CA GLY A 14 -20.67 -1.50 25.95
C GLY A 14 -21.25 -2.91 25.85
N GLY A 15 -20.52 -3.87 25.26
CA GLY A 15 -20.97 -5.26 25.12
C GLY A 15 -21.06 -5.97 26.47
N LYS A 16 -21.97 -6.95 26.60
CA LYS A 16 -22.07 -7.77 27.82
C LYS A 16 -20.84 -8.67 27.95
N VAL A 17 -20.34 -8.80 29.17
CA VAL A 17 -19.21 -9.66 29.55
C VAL A 17 -19.69 -10.56 30.66
N GLN A 18 -19.72 -11.87 30.41
CA GLN A 18 -19.92 -12.86 31.46
C GLN A 18 -18.59 -13.08 32.19
N LEU A 19 -18.56 -12.75 33.48
CA LEU A 19 -17.42 -13.05 34.35
C LEU A 19 -17.48 -14.53 34.74
N THR A 20 -16.73 -15.36 34.04
CA THR A 20 -16.63 -16.80 34.28
C THR A 20 -15.50 -17.16 35.23
N HIS A 21 -14.51 -16.26 35.35
CA HIS A 21 -13.33 -16.45 36.20
C HIS A 21 -13.16 -15.24 37.13
N ASP A 22 -13.04 -15.49 38.42
CA ASP A 22 -12.83 -14.42 39.42
C ASP A 22 -11.36 -13.97 39.45
N ASP A 23 -10.45 -14.92 39.26
CA ASP A 23 -9.00 -14.78 39.40
C ASP A 23 -8.25 -14.58 38.05
N LYS A 24 -8.98 -14.59 36.93
CA LYS A 24 -8.42 -14.50 35.57
C LYS A 24 -9.09 -13.43 34.73
N VAL A 25 -8.44 -13.08 33.63
CA VAL A 25 -8.97 -12.11 32.67
C VAL A 25 -10.10 -12.74 31.86
N ASN A 26 -11.29 -12.15 31.98
CA ASN A 26 -12.44 -12.45 31.14
C ASN A 26 -12.34 -11.65 29.82
N ARG A 27 -13.03 -12.08 28.76
CA ARG A 27 -13.00 -11.37 27.47
C ARG A 27 -14.41 -10.95 27.10
N CYS A 28 -14.54 -9.74 26.57
CA CYS A 28 -15.80 -9.34 25.94
C CYS A 28 -16.02 -10.19 24.69
N GLU A 29 -17.17 -10.85 24.59
CA GLU A 29 -17.53 -11.67 23.43
C GLU A 29 -17.67 -10.83 22.16
N TYR A 30 -18.02 -9.54 22.31
CA TYR A 30 -18.27 -8.65 21.18
C TYR A 30 -16.97 -8.08 20.57
N CYS A 31 -16.10 -7.49 21.39
CA CYS A 31 -14.88 -6.82 20.90
C CYS A 31 -13.57 -7.52 21.30
N GLY A 32 -13.62 -8.58 22.11
CA GLY A 32 -12.45 -9.31 22.57
C GLY A 32 -11.61 -8.59 23.63
N SER A 33 -12.04 -7.42 24.12
CA SER A 33 -11.29 -6.65 25.13
C SER A 33 -11.13 -7.45 26.43
N PRO A 34 -9.93 -7.49 27.02
CA PRO A 34 -9.71 -8.11 28.32
C PRO A 34 -10.42 -7.32 29.44
N MET A 35 -10.99 -8.06 30.39
CA MET A 35 -11.68 -7.56 31.59
C MET A 35 -11.13 -8.30 32.81
N LEU A 36 -10.59 -7.56 33.77
CA LEU A 36 -10.08 -8.16 35.00
C LEU A 36 -11.23 -8.79 35.80
N GLY A 37 -10.98 -9.98 36.36
CA GLY A 37 -11.89 -10.58 37.33
C GLY A 37 -11.92 -9.80 38.65
N PRO A 38 -12.99 -9.90 39.46
CA PRO A 38 -13.17 -9.09 40.66
C PRO A 38 -12.06 -9.26 41.72
N SER A 39 -11.46 -10.45 41.80
CA SER A 39 -10.38 -10.76 42.75
C SER A 39 -9.00 -10.80 42.10
N GLN A 40 -8.91 -10.46 40.82
CA GLN A 40 -7.66 -10.52 40.07
C GLN A 40 -6.76 -9.33 40.38
N ASN A 41 -5.53 -9.60 40.84
CA ASN A 41 -4.50 -8.57 40.98
C ASN A 41 -3.99 -8.13 39.59
N ARG A 42 -3.72 -6.83 39.43
CA ARG A 42 -3.13 -6.21 38.22
C ARG A 42 -1.65 -6.58 37.99
N ASP A 43 -1.02 -7.23 38.95
CA ASP A 43 0.36 -7.67 38.86
C ASP A 43 0.52 -8.92 37.98
N CYS A 44 1.75 -9.17 37.56
CA CYS A 44 2.11 -10.41 36.91
C CYS A 44 1.95 -11.58 37.88
N VAL A 45 1.28 -12.64 37.42
CA VAL A 45 1.08 -13.88 38.20
C VAL A 45 2.40 -14.51 38.68
N ASN A 46 3.48 -14.34 37.91
CA ASN A 46 4.79 -14.90 38.24
C ASN A 46 5.70 -13.94 39.04
N HIS A 47 5.36 -12.64 39.09
CA HIS A 47 6.20 -11.61 39.72
C HIS A 47 5.32 -10.65 40.53
N PRO A 48 5.07 -10.96 41.82
CA PRO A 48 4.29 -10.11 42.71
C PRO A 48 4.91 -8.71 42.81
N GLY A 49 4.10 -7.64 42.71
CA GLY A 49 4.57 -6.25 42.76
C GLY A 49 5.05 -5.68 41.42
N ARG A 50 5.03 -6.46 40.33
CA ARG A 50 5.32 -5.95 38.98
C ARG A 50 4.06 -5.94 38.13
N LEU A 51 3.67 -4.75 37.68
CA LEU A 51 2.50 -4.57 36.82
C LEU A 51 2.57 -5.42 35.56
N ALA A 52 1.46 -6.08 35.24
CA ALA A 52 1.33 -6.82 34.00
C ALA A 52 1.25 -5.86 32.79
N LYS A 53 1.86 -6.28 31.68
CA LYS A 53 1.84 -5.53 30.40
C LYS A 53 1.04 -6.25 29.32
N GLY A 54 0.61 -7.48 29.57
CA GLY A 54 -0.17 -8.26 28.61
C GLY A 54 -0.97 -9.36 29.29
N VAL A 55 -1.91 -9.92 28.53
CA VAL A 55 -2.77 -11.03 28.94
C VAL A 55 -2.47 -12.21 28.05
N CYS A 56 -2.20 -13.38 28.63
CA CYS A 56 -2.01 -14.59 27.85
C CYS A 56 -3.29 -14.93 27.07
N ARG A 57 -3.15 -15.17 25.76
CA ARG A 57 -4.28 -15.53 24.89
C ARG A 57 -4.98 -16.81 25.34
N VAL A 58 -4.22 -17.79 25.83
CA VAL A 58 -4.72 -19.14 26.13
C VAL A 58 -5.30 -19.23 27.53
N CYS A 59 -4.49 -18.94 28.56
CA CYS A 59 -4.93 -19.12 29.95
C CYS A 59 -5.56 -17.89 30.60
N GLY A 60 -5.49 -16.70 29.99
CA GLY A 60 -6.01 -15.46 30.56
C GLY A 60 -5.18 -14.87 31.71
N ASP A 61 -3.98 -15.42 31.97
CA ASP A 61 -3.10 -14.89 33.02
C ASP A 61 -2.48 -13.55 32.62
N LEU A 62 -2.32 -12.68 33.63
CA LEU A 62 -1.61 -11.42 33.51
C LEU A 62 -0.09 -11.64 33.59
N VAL A 63 0.63 -11.15 32.59
CA VAL A 63 2.08 -11.35 32.46
C VAL A 63 2.84 -10.03 32.30
N CYS A 64 3.97 -9.90 32.97
CA CYS A 64 4.92 -8.81 32.73
C CYS A 64 5.72 -9.04 31.44
N GLU A 65 6.50 -8.04 31.04
CA GLU A 65 7.30 -8.09 29.82
C GLU A 65 8.32 -9.25 29.75
N GLU A 66 8.83 -9.70 30.88
CA GLU A 66 9.78 -10.82 30.95
C GLU A 66 9.08 -12.18 30.84
N CYS A 67 7.85 -12.28 31.36
CA CYS A 67 7.06 -13.50 31.32
C CYS A 67 6.25 -13.66 30.04
N MET A 68 6.14 -12.60 29.23
CA MET A 68 5.36 -12.61 28.01
C MET A 68 6.21 -12.98 26.80
N GLU A 69 5.67 -13.87 25.97
CA GLU A 69 6.17 -14.17 24.64
C GLU A 69 5.17 -13.59 23.62
N GLN A 70 5.65 -12.66 22.79
CA GLN A 70 4.85 -12.15 21.68
C GLN A 70 5.02 -13.09 20.49
N ARG A 71 3.91 -13.51 19.89
CA ARG A 71 3.89 -14.40 18.74
C ARG A 71 3.02 -13.77 17.65
N VAL A 72 3.36 -14.00 16.39
CA VAL A 72 2.61 -13.53 15.22
C VAL A 72 2.11 -14.74 14.45
N GLY A 73 0.82 -14.75 14.15
CA GLY A 73 0.22 -15.77 13.30
C GLY A 73 -0.75 -15.14 12.30
N ASP A 74 -0.97 -15.84 11.19
CA ASP A 74 -1.98 -15.47 10.19
C ASP A 74 -3.35 -16.02 10.62
N TYR A 75 -4.34 -15.15 10.71
CA TYR A 75 -5.73 -15.51 10.99
C TYR A 75 -6.64 -14.91 9.92
N GLY A 76 -7.01 -15.71 8.92
CA GLY A 76 -7.89 -15.29 7.83
C GLY A 76 -7.28 -14.22 6.93
N GLY A 77 -5.96 -14.24 6.70
CA GLY A 77 -5.23 -13.26 5.89
C GLY A 77 -4.85 -11.98 6.65
N LYS A 78 -5.08 -11.93 7.97
CA LYS A 78 -4.64 -10.84 8.85
C LYS A 78 -3.57 -11.35 9.81
N LEU A 79 -2.43 -10.66 9.85
CA LEU A 79 -1.40 -10.90 10.85
C LEU A 79 -1.89 -10.43 12.21
N LEU A 80 -2.03 -11.35 13.16
CA LEU A 80 -2.39 -11.06 14.54
C LEU A 80 -1.19 -11.26 15.44
N THR A 81 -0.88 -10.24 16.24
CA THR A 81 0.07 -10.35 17.34
C THR A 81 -0.66 -10.84 18.58
N VAL A 82 -0.25 -12.00 19.09
CA VAL A 82 -0.78 -12.60 20.32
C VAL A 82 0.27 -12.56 21.41
N VAL A 83 -0.17 -12.40 22.65
CA VAL A 83 0.69 -12.46 23.83
C VAL A 83 0.43 -13.78 24.53
N ASN A 84 1.48 -14.52 24.85
CA ASN A 84 1.42 -15.78 25.58
C ASN A 84 2.29 -15.77 26.83
N CYS A 85 1.91 -16.55 27.84
CA CYS A 85 2.80 -16.89 28.93
C CYS A 85 3.68 -18.09 28.53
N ARG A 86 4.77 -18.33 29.28
CA ARG A 86 5.74 -19.41 29.02
C ARG A 86 5.29 -20.81 29.49
N LYS A 87 4.04 -20.98 29.93
CA LYS A 87 3.51 -22.30 30.33
C LYS A 87 3.46 -23.23 29.10
N ALA A 88 3.91 -24.47 29.26
CA ALA A 88 4.04 -25.42 28.14
C ALA A 88 2.73 -25.60 27.36
N ASP A 89 1.59 -25.72 28.08
CA ASP A 89 0.27 -25.86 27.47
C ASP A 89 -0.15 -24.63 26.66
N CYS A 90 0.26 -23.43 27.08
CA CYS A 90 -0.06 -22.18 26.38
C CYS A 90 0.80 -22.01 25.13
N VAL A 91 2.06 -22.45 25.18
CA VAL A 91 2.97 -22.47 24.05
C VAL A 91 2.50 -23.49 23.01
N SER A 92 2.09 -24.70 23.43
CA SER A 92 1.61 -25.74 22.52
C SER A 92 0.30 -25.35 21.82
N ALA A 93 -0.67 -24.79 22.56
CA ALA A 93 -1.93 -24.29 22.00
C ALA A 93 -1.75 -23.12 21.02
N SER A 94 -0.59 -22.47 21.06
CA SER A 94 -0.26 -21.34 20.18
C SER A 94 0.88 -21.62 19.21
N SER A 95 1.18 -22.90 18.98
CA SER A 95 2.19 -23.37 18.03
C SER A 95 1.94 -22.89 16.60
N TRP A 96 0.67 -22.61 16.26
CA TRP A 96 0.27 -22.02 14.97
C TRP A 96 0.79 -20.58 14.78
N ALA A 97 1.18 -19.88 15.84
CA ALA A 97 1.80 -18.55 15.78
C ALA A 97 3.30 -18.65 16.07
N GLN A 98 4.12 -17.99 15.25
CA GLN A 98 5.58 -18.00 15.39
C GLN A 98 6.04 -16.94 16.40
N PRO A 99 7.07 -17.20 17.22
CA PRO A 99 7.61 -16.20 18.13
C PRO A 99 8.09 -14.96 17.35
N LEU A 100 7.69 -13.79 17.83
CA LEU A 100 8.07 -12.52 17.22
C LEU A 100 9.56 -12.27 17.50
N ASN A 101 10.36 -12.25 16.45
CA ASN A 101 11.74 -11.81 16.56
C ASN A 101 11.79 -10.28 16.67
N ARG A 102 11.86 -9.78 17.91
CA ARG A 102 11.91 -8.33 18.20
C ARG A 102 13.12 -7.66 17.54
N GLU A 103 14.25 -8.35 17.45
CA GLU A 103 15.45 -7.82 16.80
C GLU A 103 15.27 -7.72 15.30
N TYR A 104 14.65 -8.72 14.66
CA TYR A 104 14.25 -8.64 13.25
C TYR A 104 13.33 -7.44 13.00
N MET A 105 12.27 -7.29 13.80
CA MET A 105 11.33 -6.18 13.67
C MET A 105 12.01 -4.82 13.85
N ARG A 106 12.93 -4.70 14.81
CA ARG A 106 13.74 -3.49 15.02
C ARG A 106 14.63 -3.20 13.80
N LEU A 107 15.29 -4.23 13.25
CA LEU A 107 16.17 -4.09 12.09
C LEU A 107 15.42 -3.84 10.78
N THR A 108 14.15 -4.27 10.68
CA THR A 108 13.28 -4.05 9.52
C THR A 108 12.28 -2.93 9.74
N ASN A 109 12.43 -2.12 10.78
CA ASN A 109 11.61 -0.93 10.95
C ASN A 109 11.93 0.08 9.83
N MET A 110 10.89 0.59 9.18
CA MET A 110 10.98 1.46 8.00
C MET A 110 10.36 2.84 8.22
N ASP A 111 10.21 3.30 9.46
CA ASP A 111 9.66 4.64 9.79
C ASP A 111 10.32 5.79 9.01
N TRP A 112 11.59 5.64 8.62
CA TRP A 112 12.30 6.62 7.78
C TRP A 112 11.71 6.76 6.36
N ALA A 113 11.06 5.71 5.85
CA ALA A 113 10.57 5.63 4.49
C ALA A 113 9.24 6.37 4.32
N ASP A 114 8.42 6.48 5.37
CA ASP A 114 7.06 7.06 5.28
C ASP A 114 7.06 8.46 4.69
N ARG A 115 8.02 9.31 5.08
CA ARG A 115 8.16 10.67 4.53
C ARG A 115 8.53 10.65 3.05
N VAL A 116 9.42 9.74 2.66
CA VAL A 116 9.89 9.62 1.27
C VAL A 116 8.80 9.02 0.38
N ASP A 117 8.10 8.02 0.88
CA ASP A 117 6.98 7.34 0.22
C ASP A 117 5.84 8.33 -0.07
N SER A 118 5.54 9.24 0.87
CA SER A 118 4.56 10.31 0.65
C SER A 118 4.98 11.26 -0.47
N VAL A 119 6.25 11.63 -0.56
CA VAL A 119 6.76 12.51 -1.63
C VAL A 119 6.72 11.79 -2.98
N ILE A 120 7.16 10.53 -3.02
CA ILE A 120 7.11 9.70 -4.23
C ILE A 120 5.68 9.57 -4.74
N PHE A 121 4.74 9.26 -3.86
CA PHE A 121 3.33 9.16 -4.19
C PHE A 121 2.77 10.46 -4.77
N ARG A 122 3.10 11.61 -4.18
CA ARG A 122 2.65 12.91 -4.70
C ARG A 122 3.22 13.20 -6.09
N LEU A 123 4.51 12.98 -6.29
CA LEU A 123 5.16 13.24 -7.59
C LEU A 123 4.63 12.30 -8.68
N ALA A 124 4.58 11.00 -8.40
CA ALA A 124 4.06 10.01 -9.35
C ALA A 124 2.57 10.22 -9.62
N GLY A 125 1.78 10.50 -8.58
CA GLY A 125 0.34 10.75 -8.69
C GLY A 125 0.01 12.03 -9.47
N ILE A 126 0.73 13.13 -9.21
CA ILE A 126 0.59 14.38 -9.99
C ILE A 126 0.99 14.13 -11.45
N GLY A 127 2.09 13.40 -11.68
CA GLY A 127 2.50 13.01 -13.04
C GLY A 127 1.42 12.23 -13.77
N GLY A 128 0.86 11.19 -13.14
CA GLY A 128 -0.25 10.39 -13.68
C GLY A 128 -1.52 11.21 -13.95
N LEU A 129 -1.87 12.14 -13.06
CA LEU A 129 -3.00 13.05 -13.27
C LEU A 129 -2.76 13.97 -14.48
N LEU A 130 -1.55 14.53 -14.60
CA LEU A 130 -1.17 15.38 -15.72
C LEU A 130 -1.20 14.63 -17.05
N PHE A 131 -0.86 13.34 -17.09
CA PHE A 131 -1.04 12.50 -18.28
C PHE A 131 -2.51 12.42 -18.71
N MET A 132 -3.44 12.18 -17.78
CA MET A 132 -4.86 12.14 -18.13
C MET A 132 -5.38 13.49 -18.63
N VAL A 133 -4.98 14.59 -17.99
CA VAL A 133 -5.35 15.95 -18.43
C VAL A 133 -4.76 16.26 -19.81
N PHE A 134 -3.50 15.87 -20.03
CA PHE A 134 -2.83 16.00 -21.30
C PHE A 134 -3.55 15.20 -22.40
N GLU A 135 -3.90 13.93 -22.17
CA GLU A 135 -4.61 13.10 -23.14
C GLU A 135 -5.96 13.70 -23.54
N LEU A 136 -6.72 14.20 -22.57
CA LEU A 136 -7.97 14.89 -22.84
C LEU A 136 -7.74 16.10 -23.77
N PHE A 137 -6.76 16.94 -23.44
CA PHE A 137 -6.45 18.11 -24.26
C PHE A 137 -5.94 17.71 -25.65
N PHE A 138 -5.09 16.69 -25.74
CA PHE A 138 -4.55 16.17 -26.99
C PHE A 138 -5.66 15.67 -27.90
N ILE A 139 -6.60 14.87 -27.38
CA ILE A 139 -7.75 14.37 -28.15
C ILE A 139 -8.62 15.53 -28.64
N LEU A 140 -8.95 16.49 -27.77
CA LEU A 140 -9.76 17.65 -28.15
C LEU A 140 -9.07 18.50 -29.23
N ALA A 141 -7.76 18.72 -29.10
CA ALA A 141 -6.96 19.43 -30.10
C ALA A 141 -6.96 18.67 -31.43
N MET A 142 -6.79 17.36 -31.41
CA MET A 142 -6.78 16.55 -32.64
C MET A 142 -8.15 16.50 -33.32
N VAL A 143 -9.23 16.37 -32.55
CA VAL A 143 -10.61 16.45 -33.07
C VAL A 143 -10.85 17.83 -33.70
N TYR A 144 -10.41 18.91 -33.03
CA TYR A 144 -10.51 20.25 -33.58
C TYR A 144 -9.77 20.37 -34.92
N VAL A 145 -8.50 19.95 -34.97
CA VAL A 145 -7.69 20.00 -36.20
C VAL A 145 -8.35 19.19 -37.32
N GLN A 146 -8.84 17.98 -37.03
CA GLN A 146 -9.47 17.11 -38.02
C GLN A 146 -10.70 17.72 -38.68
N PHE A 147 -11.62 18.29 -37.90
CA PHE A 147 -12.95 18.66 -38.38
C PHE A 147 -13.07 20.15 -38.71
N PHE A 148 -12.22 21.01 -38.14
CA PHE A 148 -12.34 22.47 -38.28
C PHE A 148 -11.20 23.11 -39.05
N THR A 149 -10.20 22.34 -39.51
CA THR A 149 -9.12 22.86 -40.36
C THR A 149 -9.05 22.12 -41.69
N SER A 150 -8.83 22.86 -42.78
CA SER A 150 -8.63 22.29 -44.12
C SER A 150 -7.38 21.41 -44.18
N TRP A 151 -6.36 21.75 -43.41
CA TRP A 151 -5.14 20.95 -43.29
C TRP A 151 -5.41 19.57 -42.67
N GLY A 152 -6.18 19.50 -41.58
CA GLY A 152 -6.48 18.25 -40.90
C GLY A 152 -7.27 17.29 -41.80
N MET A 153 -8.28 17.79 -42.51
CA MET A 153 -9.04 16.98 -43.46
C MET A 153 -8.19 16.41 -44.62
N ALA A 154 -7.12 17.09 -45.00
CA ALA A 154 -6.26 16.68 -46.12
C ALA A 154 -5.11 15.76 -45.70
N ASN A 155 -4.58 15.92 -44.48
CA ASN A 155 -3.31 15.30 -44.08
C ASN A 155 -3.45 14.19 -43.03
N ILE A 156 -4.51 14.19 -42.21
CA ILE A 156 -4.66 13.17 -41.18
C ILE A 156 -5.25 11.89 -41.81
N PRO A 157 -4.61 10.71 -41.61
CA PRO A 157 -5.10 9.46 -42.19
C PRO A 157 -6.48 9.06 -41.65
N ARG A 158 -7.27 8.46 -42.54
CA ARG A 158 -8.57 7.83 -42.23
C ARG A 158 -8.55 6.39 -42.71
N LEU A 159 -9.16 5.47 -41.96
CA LEU A 159 -9.29 4.07 -42.38
C LEU A 159 -10.59 3.86 -43.16
N PHE A 160 -11.71 4.25 -42.56
CA PHE A 160 -13.08 4.11 -43.05
C PHE A 160 -13.81 5.46 -43.06
N ILE A 161 -13.73 6.22 -41.96
CA ILE A 161 -14.43 7.50 -41.81
C ILE A 161 -13.49 8.56 -41.25
N PRO A 162 -13.65 9.86 -41.61
CA PRO A 162 -12.85 10.93 -41.04
C PRO A 162 -12.89 10.90 -39.50
N GLY A 163 -11.70 10.88 -38.87
CA GLY A 163 -11.55 10.89 -37.41
C GLY A 163 -11.50 9.51 -36.74
N ASP A 164 -11.68 8.40 -37.46
CA ASP A 164 -11.60 7.06 -36.86
C ASP A 164 -10.23 6.74 -36.24
N VAL A 165 -9.14 7.05 -36.94
CA VAL A 165 -7.77 6.88 -36.43
C VAL A 165 -7.57 7.70 -35.15
N ILE A 166 -8.09 8.93 -35.09
CA ILE A 166 -7.99 9.80 -33.91
C ILE A 166 -8.72 9.19 -32.72
N VAL A 167 -9.94 8.70 -32.93
CA VAL A 167 -10.74 8.08 -31.87
C VAL A 167 -10.07 6.80 -31.38
N THR A 168 -9.64 5.90 -32.28
CA THR A 168 -9.01 4.64 -31.90
C THR A 168 -7.70 4.86 -31.13
N LEU A 169 -6.80 5.68 -31.65
CA LEU A 169 -5.52 5.97 -30.98
C LEU A 169 -5.71 6.81 -29.71
N GLY A 170 -6.77 7.64 -29.65
CA GLY A 170 -7.15 8.37 -28.44
C GLY A 170 -7.67 7.46 -27.33
N ILE A 171 -8.48 6.45 -27.65
CA ILE A 171 -8.93 5.44 -26.68
C ILE A 171 -7.74 4.67 -26.11
N LEU A 172 -6.82 4.24 -26.98
CA LEU A 172 -5.61 3.53 -26.55
C LEU A 172 -4.69 4.39 -25.68
N GLY A 173 -4.52 5.68 -26.01
CA GLY A 173 -3.73 6.63 -25.21
C GLY A 173 -4.33 6.87 -23.83
N ASN A 174 -5.65 7.07 -23.75
CA ASN A 174 -6.36 7.17 -22.48
C ASN A 174 -6.22 5.92 -21.62
N LEU A 175 -6.33 4.74 -22.23
CA LEU A 175 -6.15 3.47 -21.51
C LEU A 175 -4.74 3.37 -20.91
N LEU A 176 -3.72 3.74 -21.68
CA LEU A 176 -2.33 3.71 -21.22
C LEU A 176 -2.09 4.73 -20.08
N SER A 177 -2.64 5.93 -20.20
CA SER A 177 -2.61 6.95 -19.13
C SER A 177 -3.32 6.49 -17.85
N ALA A 178 -4.45 5.77 -17.97
CA ALA A 178 -5.13 5.18 -16.81
C ALA A 178 -4.28 4.10 -16.13
N VAL A 179 -3.60 3.25 -16.91
CA VAL A 179 -2.65 2.26 -16.41
C VAL A 179 -1.48 2.93 -15.68
N ILE A 180 -0.94 4.03 -16.22
CA ILE A 180 0.11 4.82 -15.57
C ILE A 180 -0.38 5.37 -14.24
N LEU A 181 -1.57 5.99 -14.20
CA LEU A 181 -2.13 6.53 -12.97
C LEU A 181 -2.35 5.44 -11.91
N GLN A 182 -2.95 4.31 -12.30
CA GLN A 182 -3.19 3.19 -11.38
C GLN A 182 -1.87 2.63 -10.84
N THR A 183 -0.85 2.50 -11.68
CA THR A 183 0.47 2.00 -11.27
C THR A 183 1.19 3.01 -10.37
N ALA A 184 1.06 4.31 -10.64
CA ALA A 184 1.58 5.37 -9.79
C ALA A 184 0.94 5.38 -8.39
N LEU A 185 -0.36 5.10 -8.29
CA LEU A 185 -1.01 4.93 -6.99
C LEU A 185 -0.49 3.69 -6.24
N GLN A 186 -0.16 2.62 -6.97
CA GLN A 186 0.39 1.39 -6.38
C GLN A 186 1.82 1.55 -5.85
N THR A 187 2.58 2.58 -6.26
CA THR A 187 3.93 2.81 -5.70
C THR A 187 3.93 3.17 -4.22
N TYR A 188 2.77 3.50 -3.64
CA TYR A 188 2.62 3.71 -2.21
C TYR A 188 2.51 2.40 -1.41
N VAL A 189 2.13 1.28 -2.03
CA VAL A 189 1.96 0.01 -1.33
C VAL A 189 3.34 -0.56 -0.95
N HIS A 190 3.69 -0.51 0.34
CA HIS A 190 5.02 -0.80 0.88
C HIS A 190 5.67 -2.08 0.35
N ASP A 191 4.90 -3.15 0.17
CA ASP A 191 5.43 -4.45 -0.27
C ASP A 191 5.67 -4.53 -1.79
N ARG A 192 5.10 -3.63 -2.57
CA ARG A 192 5.12 -3.67 -4.04
C ARG A 192 5.93 -2.56 -4.69
N GLN A 193 6.47 -1.61 -3.92
CA GLN A 193 7.10 -0.39 -4.43
C GLN A 193 8.13 -0.61 -5.53
N PHE A 194 9.01 -1.62 -5.37
CA PHE A 194 10.03 -1.94 -6.37
C PHE A 194 9.39 -2.44 -7.68
N GLY A 195 8.43 -3.36 -7.58
CA GLY A 195 7.73 -3.91 -8.74
C GLY A 195 6.88 -2.86 -9.45
N SER A 196 6.09 -2.09 -8.70
CA SER A 196 5.27 -1.01 -9.24
C SER A 196 6.12 0.10 -9.85
N GLY A 197 7.28 0.45 -9.25
CA GLY A 197 8.20 1.42 -9.82
C GLY A 197 8.78 0.95 -11.17
N GLY A 198 9.10 -0.33 -11.28
CA GLY A 198 9.56 -0.94 -12.53
C GLY A 198 8.48 -0.97 -13.61
N ILE A 199 7.25 -1.37 -13.27
CA ILE A 199 6.10 -1.35 -14.19
C ILE A 199 5.80 0.08 -14.63
N LEU A 200 5.80 1.05 -13.71
CA LEU A 200 5.57 2.45 -14.04
C LEU A 200 6.60 2.97 -15.05
N LEU A 201 7.88 2.64 -14.85
CA LEU A 201 8.94 3.02 -15.79
C LEU A 201 8.73 2.41 -17.19
N ALA A 202 8.37 1.13 -17.26
CA ALA A 202 8.07 0.47 -18.53
C ALA A 202 6.86 1.10 -19.24
N SER A 203 5.78 1.39 -18.50
CA SER A 203 4.59 2.07 -19.02
C SER A 203 4.91 3.48 -19.53
N LEU A 204 5.80 4.21 -18.86
CA LEU A 204 6.25 5.54 -19.32
C LEU A 204 7.02 5.46 -20.64
N VAL A 205 7.92 4.47 -20.80
CA VAL A 205 8.63 4.27 -22.08
C VAL A 205 7.66 3.96 -23.21
N LEU A 206 6.66 3.11 -22.94
CA LEU A 206 5.63 2.77 -23.91
C LEU A 206 4.78 3.99 -24.28
N GLU A 207 4.40 4.83 -23.30
CA GLU A 207 3.62 6.05 -23.53
C GLU A 207 4.37 7.08 -24.37
N VAL A 208 5.65 7.30 -24.08
CA VAL A 208 6.51 8.18 -24.89
C VAL A 208 6.57 7.69 -26.33
N ALA A 209 6.82 6.39 -26.54
CA ALA A 209 6.86 5.81 -27.87
C ALA A 209 5.51 5.94 -28.60
N PHE A 210 4.41 5.67 -27.89
CA PHE A 210 3.07 5.74 -28.44
C PHE A 210 2.66 7.18 -28.81
N LEU A 211 3.00 8.17 -27.99
CA LEU A 211 2.75 9.57 -28.28
C LEU A 211 3.56 10.07 -29.48
N LEU A 212 4.85 9.73 -29.56
CA LEU A 212 5.68 10.07 -30.71
C LEU A 212 5.10 9.45 -31.99
N PHE A 213 4.69 8.18 -31.92
CA PHE A 213 4.00 7.52 -33.02
C PHE A 213 2.73 8.26 -33.43
N ARG A 214 1.85 8.64 -32.48
CA ARG A 214 0.63 9.40 -32.77
C ARG A 214 0.94 10.74 -33.43
N GLY A 215 1.91 11.49 -32.91
CA GLY A 215 2.30 12.78 -33.47
C GLY A 215 2.80 12.67 -34.91
N LEU A 216 3.57 11.62 -35.23
CA LEU A 216 4.01 11.32 -36.59
C LEU A 216 2.84 10.86 -37.48
N ALA A 217 1.98 9.97 -36.97
CA ALA A 217 0.82 9.46 -37.70
C ALA A 217 -0.18 10.56 -38.08
N TYR A 218 -0.33 11.59 -37.23
CA TYR A 218 -1.17 12.75 -37.52
C TYR A 218 -0.46 13.85 -38.33
N GLY A 219 0.81 13.65 -38.70
CA GLY A 219 1.57 14.63 -39.48
C GLY A 219 1.83 15.95 -38.75
N LEU A 220 1.84 15.96 -37.40
CA LEU A 220 1.94 17.20 -36.61
C LEU A 220 3.22 18.01 -36.87
N LEU A 221 4.28 17.38 -37.37
CA LEU A 221 5.51 18.08 -37.78
C LEU A 221 5.31 19.01 -38.98
N GLN A 222 4.30 18.73 -39.81
CA GLN A 222 3.96 19.53 -41.01
C GLN A 222 2.78 20.46 -40.74
N TYR A 223 2.30 20.54 -39.49
CA TYR A 223 1.17 21.39 -39.15
C TYR A 223 1.54 22.88 -39.31
N PRO A 224 0.68 23.71 -39.95
CA PRO A 224 1.04 25.08 -40.31
C PRO A 224 1.36 25.99 -39.13
N ASP A 225 0.75 25.74 -37.97
CA ASP A 225 1.06 26.47 -36.74
C ASP A 225 2.01 25.65 -35.84
N PRO A 226 3.31 25.99 -35.79
CA PRO A 226 4.28 25.23 -35.01
C PRO A 226 4.03 25.32 -33.50
N ARG A 227 3.23 26.29 -33.02
CA ARG A 227 3.00 26.49 -31.57
C ARG A 227 2.27 25.31 -30.94
N LEU A 228 1.32 24.70 -31.66
CA LEU A 228 0.52 23.60 -31.14
C LEU A 228 1.39 22.35 -30.86
N PRO A 229 2.19 21.82 -31.80
CA PRO A 229 3.10 20.70 -31.52
C PRO A 229 4.07 20.97 -30.37
N TRP A 230 4.65 22.18 -30.30
CA TRP A 230 5.55 22.55 -29.21
C TRP A 230 4.85 22.58 -27.85
N PHE A 231 3.65 23.14 -27.78
CA PHE A 231 2.85 23.18 -26.55
C PHE A 231 2.50 21.76 -26.06
N LEU A 232 2.09 20.87 -26.97
CA LEU A 232 1.77 19.48 -26.64
C LEU A 232 3.01 18.73 -26.13
N LEU A 233 4.15 18.90 -26.80
CA LEU A 233 5.40 18.26 -26.43
C LEU A 233 5.92 18.73 -25.06
N LEU A 234 5.89 20.04 -24.79
CA LEU A 234 6.27 20.61 -23.49
C LEU A 234 5.36 20.13 -22.35
N SER A 235 4.05 20.11 -22.58
CA SER A 235 3.07 19.64 -21.60
C SER A 235 3.28 18.15 -21.27
N PHE A 236 3.52 17.33 -22.28
CA PHE A 236 3.82 15.91 -22.13
C PHE A 236 5.15 15.68 -21.40
N LEU A 237 6.20 16.44 -21.74
CA LEU A 237 7.50 16.36 -21.11
C LEU A 237 7.40 16.60 -19.60
N LEU A 238 6.64 17.62 -19.18
CA LEU A 238 6.43 17.92 -17.77
C LEU A 238 5.79 16.75 -17.01
N ALA A 239 4.71 16.18 -17.55
CA ALA A 239 4.05 15.00 -16.97
C ALA A 239 5.00 13.80 -16.88
N THR A 240 5.77 13.57 -17.95
CA THR A 240 6.75 12.48 -18.06
C THR A 240 7.86 12.60 -17.02
N VAL A 241 8.45 13.80 -16.86
CA VAL A 241 9.52 14.03 -15.88
C VAL A 241 9.03 13.76 -14.46
N LEU A 242 7.83 14.23 -14.10
CA LEU A 242 7.27 14.01 -12.76
C LEU A 242 7.03 12.52 -12.47
N ALA A 243 6.39 11.82 -13.41
CA ALA A 243 6.15 10.39 -13.25
C ALA A 243 7.45 9.57 -13.25
N PHE A 244 8.44 9.97 -14.06
CA PHE A 244 9.76 9.34 -14.11
C PHE A 244 10.53 9.50 -12.80
N VAL A 245 10.56 10.71 -12.23
CA VAL A 245 11.19 10.95 -10.92
C VAL A 245 10.49 10.14 -9.83
N GLY A 246 9.15 10.07 -9.86
CA GLY A 246 8.37 9.22 -8.97
C GLY A 246 8.74 7.73 -9.10
N ALA A 247 8.82 7.21 -10.33
CA ALA A 247 9.19 5.82 -10.61
C ALA A 247 10.61 5.48 -10.11
N LEU A 248 11.58 6.36 -10.37
CA LEU A 248 12.95 6.18 -9.87
C LEU A 248 13.03 6.22 -8.35
N GLY A 249 12.28 7.13 -7.71
CA GLY A 249 12.17 7.19 -6.26
C GLY A 249 11.62 5.89 -5.68
N ALA A 250 10.54 5.36 -6.26
CA ALA A 250 9.93 4.09 -5.84
C ALA A 250 10.90 2.91 -5.99
N LEU A 251 11.65 2.85 -7.09
CA LEU A 251 12.68 1.84 -7.32
C LEU A 251 13.82 1.93 -6.29
N ALA A 252 14.32 3.14 -6.05
CA ALA A 252 15.43 3.38 -5.12
C ALA A 252 15.04 3.02 -3.67
N VAL A 253 13.86 3.46 -3.22
CA VAL A 253 13.34 3.13 -1.88
C VAL A 253 13.05 1.64 -1.77
N GLY A 254 12.36 1.05 -2.75
CA GLY A 254 12.06 -0.38 -2.78
C GLY A 254 13.33 -1.25 -2.74
N TYR A 255 14.37 -0.86 -3.47
CA TYR A 255 15.68 -1.52 -3.43
C TYR A 255 16.33 -1.42 -2.04
N LYS A 256 16.33 -0.23 -1.44
CA LYS A 256 16.90 -0.01 -0.09
C LYS A 256 16.15 -0.83 0.96
N LYS A 257 14.82 -0.86 0.92
CA LYS A 257 13.96 -1.70 1.79
C LYS A 257 14.31 -3.18 1.66
N ARG A 258 14.40 -3.69 0.42
CA ARG A 258 14.77 -5.08 0.14
C ARG A 258 16.16 -5.44 0.66
N ARG A 259 17.14 -4.53 0.51
CA ARG A 259 18.50 -4.71 1.03
C ARG A 259 18.52 -4.74 2.56
N GLN A 260 17.78 -3.86 3.23
CA GLN A 260 17.68 -3.81 4.70
C GLN A 260 17.09 -5.12 5.25
N VAL A 261 15.99 -5.61 4.67
CA VAL A 261 15.39 -6.90 5.04
C VAL A 261 16.36 -8.06 4.83
N ARG A 262 17.04 -8.12 3.67
CA ARG A 262 18.05 -9.15 3.41
C ARG A 262 19.19 -9.12 4.44
N THR A 263 19.64 -7.93 4.81
CA THR A 263 20.73 -7.73 5.77
C THR A 263 20.29 -8.15 7.17
N ALA A 264 19.06 -7.81 7.58
CA ALA A 264 18.48 -8.26 8.85
C ALA A 264 18.36 -9.78 8.92
N ARG A 265 17.93 -10.44 7.84
CA ARG A 265 17.88 -11.92 7.77
C ARG A 265 19.27 -12.55 7.91
N LEU A 266 20.28 -12.00 7.23
CA LEU A 266 21.66 -12.48 7.32
C LEU A 266 22.24 -12.32 8.73
N ARG A 267 22.05 -11.15 9.36
CA ARG A 267 22.55 -10.89 10.73
C ARG A 267 21.96 -11.82 11.78
N LEU A 268 20.72 -12.26 11.57
CA LEU A 268 19.99 -13.13 12.49
C LEU A 268 20.11 -14.61 12.13
N GLY A 269 20.90 -14.99 11.11
CA GLY A 269 21.01 -16.37 10.66
C GLY A 269 19.70 -16.96 10.12
N LEU A 270 18.76 -16.11 9.70
CA LEU A 270 17.44 -16.50 9.17
C LEU A 270 17.46 -16.71 7.65
N ALA A 271 18.59 -16.42 7.01
CA ALA A 271 18.79 -16.67 5.59
C ALA A 271 19.36 -18.09 5.43
N VAL A 272 18.51 -19.02 4.96
CA VAL A 272 18.95 -20.27 4.32
C VAL A 272 19.35 -19.94 2.88
#